data_AF-T0ZX01-F1
#
_entry.id   AF-T0ZX01-F1
#
_cell.length_a   1.000
_cell.length_b   1.000
_cell.length_c   1.000
_cell.angle_alpha   90.00
_cell.angle_beta   90.00
_cell.angle_gamma   90.00
#
_symmetry.space_group_name_H-M   'P 1'
#
loop_
_entity.id
_entity.type
_entity.pdbx_description
1 polymer ?
#
loop_
_entity_poly.entity_id
_entity_poly.type
_entity_poly.pdbx_seq_one_letter_code
_entity_poly.pdbx_strand_id
1 'polypeptide(L)'
;PLRRQQVHPSGAVLGVPSAPEPSRPPSTADVTRAYIDEHPSIRDALQEDIVNFAFLARKIQTERGLRNEEAIEIALRRYQQEVRRQTPDTERVLQVLRDSRLEVHNRVALVRIKEDWQVLDRLYQIGRGLLPELKRRGVFQIYQGTRALTILCEDDLLSVLLEAIPPKNVLDVERGL
;
A
#
# COMPACT_ATOMS: atom_id res chain seq x y z
N PRO A 1 66.54 31.39 5.16
CA PRO A 1 66.34 32.27 3.98
C PRO A 1 65.89 31.48 2.74
N LEU A 2 64.60 31.65 2.39
CA LEU A 2 64.00 31.73 1.05
C LEU A 2 64.30 30.58 0.05
N ARG A 3 63.36 29.64 -0.15
CA ARG A 3 62.19 29.70 -1.08
C ARG A 3 62.58 29.43 -2.54
N ARG A 4 62.32 28.20 -3.00
CA ARG A 4 61.85 27.95 -4.38
C ARG A 4 60.72 26.93 -4.34
N GLN A 5 59.51 27.47 -4.37
CA GLN A 5 58.29 26.76 -4.75
C GLN A 5 58.45 26.29 -6.20
N GLN A 6 58.19 25.01 -6.46
CA GLN A 6 57.72 24.57 -7.76
C GLN A 6 56.24 24.20 -7.64
N VAL A 7 55.51 24.62 -8.66
CA VAL A 7 54.06 24.76 -8.72
C VAL A 7 53.57 23.94 -9.92
N HIS A 8 52.52 23.13 -9.66
CA HIS A 8 51.53 22.50 -10.58
C HIS A 8 51.94 21.35 -11.52
N PRO A 9 50.97 20.54 -12.02
CA PRO A 9 49.52 20.45 -11.71
C PRO A 9 49.10 19.05 -11.19
N SER A 10 48.15 18.95 -10.26
CA SER A 10 46.73 18.69 -10.52
C SER A 10 46.44 17.76 -11.72
N GLY A 11 46.71 16.47 -11.53
CA GLY A 11 46.07 15.39 -12.29
C GLY A 11 45.11 14.68 -11.35
N ALA A 12 43.90 15.21 -11.20
CA ALA A 12 42.80 14.46 -10.62
C ALA A 12 42.62 13.21 -11.49
N VAL A 13 43.09 12.06 -11.00
CA VAL A 13 42.65 10.77 -11.51
C VAL A 13 41.18 10.73 -11.17
N LEU A 14 40.34 11.18 -12.11
CA LEU A 14 38.91 10.95 -12.12
C LEU A 14 38.76 9.45 -11.92
N GLY A 15 38.42 9.07 -10.69
CA GLY A 15 37.95 7.75 -10.37
C GLY A 15 36.77 7.52 -11.29
N VAL A 16 37.00 6.76 -12.37
CA VAL A 16 35.94 6.16 -13.13
C VAL A 16 35.10 5.41 -12.10
N PRO A 17 33.82 5.74 -11.91
CA PRO A 17 32.97 4.90 -11.09
C PRO A 17 33.00 3.53 -11.76
N SER A 18 33.64 2.58 -11.07
CA SER A 18 33.71 1.19 -11.51
C SER A 18 32.29 0.79 -11.91
N ALA A 19 32.12 0.42 -13.17
CA ALA A 19 30.84 -0.03 -13.69
C ALA A 19 30.24 -1.07 -12.71
N PRO A 20 28.92 -1.08 -12.48
CA PRO A 20 28.31 -2.09 -11.64
C PRO A 20 28.72 -3.46 -12.19
N GLU A 21 29.40 -4.26 -11.36
CA GLU A 21 29.85 -5.59 -11.75
C GLU A 21 28.69 -6.36 -12.39
N PRO A 22 28.92 -7.13 -13.47
CA PRO A 22 27.87 -7.92 -14.08
C PRO A 22 27.28 -8.83 -13.01
N SER A 23 26.00 -8.61 -12.69
CA SER A 23 25.23 -9.37 -11.72
C SER A 23 25.44 -10.85 -11.95
N ARG A 24 26.06 -11.54 -10.98
CA ARG A 24 26.28 -12.99 -11.00
C ARG A 24 24.98 -13.69 -11.43
N PRO A 25 25.02 -14.71 -12.32
CA PRO A 25 23.82 -15.43 -12.69
C PRO A 25 23.10 -15.92 -11.43
N PRO A 26 21.78 -15.76 -11.34
CA PRO A 26 21.03 -16.06 -10.13
C PRO A 26 21.30 -17.51 -9.72
N SER A 27 21.76 -17.69 -8.49
CA SER A 27 22.03 -19.03 -7.97
C SER A 27 20.71 -19.74 -7.70
N THR A 28 20.74 -21.08 -7.59
CA THR A 28 19.58 -21.87 -7.16
C THR A 28 18.97 -21.33 -5.87
N ALA A 29 19.80 -20.80 -4.96
CA ALA A 29 19.35 -20.19 -3.72
C ALA A 29 18.62 -18.86 -3.96
N ASP A 30 19.08 -18.03 -4.88
CA ASP A 30 18.43 -16.75 -5.21
C ASP A 30 17.07 -16.97 -5.87
N VAL A 31 16.99 -17.94 -6.79
CA VAL A 31 15.73 -18.31 -7.45
C VAL A 31 14.74 -18.91 -6.44
N THR A 32 15.24 -19.75 -5.53
CA THR A 32 14.42 -20.33 -4.44
C THR A 32 13.92 -19.25 -3.49
N ARG A 33 14.76 -18.27 -3.12
CA ARG A 33 14.37 -17.15 -2.27
C ARG A 33 13.31 -16.28 -2.94
N ALA A 34 13.52 -15.90 -4.20
CA ALA A 34 12.55 -15.12 -4.96
C ALA A 34 11.18 -15.82 -5.04
N TYR A 35 11.17 -17.14 -5.22
CA TYR A 35 9.94 -17.93 -5.20
C TYR A 35 9.18 -17.84 -3.87
N ILE A 36 9.89 -17.90 -2.75
CA ILE A 36 9.28 -17.83 -1.40
C ILE A 36 8.78 -16.41 -1.12
N ASP A 37 9.53 -15.38 -1.54
CA ASP A 37 9.15 -13.98 -1.33
C ASP A 37 7.89 -13.60 -2.14
N GLU A 38 7.70 -14.20 -3.33
CA GLU A 38 6.46 -14.09 -4.12
C GLU A 38 5.25 -14.77 -3.46
N HIS A 39 5.47 -15.71 -2.54
CA HIS A 39 4.41 -16.51 -1.89
C HIS A 39 4.45 -16.36 -0.37
N PRO A 40 3.85 -15.30 0.19
CA PRO A 40 3.80 -15.06 1.64
C PRO A 40 3.30 -16.26 2.44
N SER A 41 2.31 -17.00 1.94
CA SER A 41 1.78 -18.21 2.59
C SER A 41 2.80 -19.34 2.75
N ILE A 42 3.73 -19.49 1.79
CA ILE A 42 4.80 -20.49 1.87
C ILE A 42 5.86 -20.03 2.88
N ARG A 43 6.18 -18.74 2.90
CA ARG A 43 7.10 -18.14 3.88
C ARG A 43 6.60 -18.35 5.31
N ASP A 44 5.32 -18.09 5.54
CA ASP A 44 4.69 -18.25 6.85
C ASP A 44 4.68 -19.74 7.27
N ALA A 45 4.36 -20.64 6.34
CA ALA A 45 4.43 -22.08 6.60
C ALA A 45 5.86 -22.59 6.87
N LEU A 46 6.88 -22.01 6.23
CA LEU A 46 8.28 -22.32 6.51
C LEU A 46 8.69 -21.86 7.91
N GLN A 47 8.22 -20.69 8.37
CA GLN A 47 8.46 -20.20 9.74
C GLN A 47 7.92 -21.17 10.80
N GLU A 48 6.69 -21.64 10.59
CA GLU A 48 5.97 -22.54 11.50
C GLU A 48 6.44 -24.01 11.46
N ASP A 49 7.45 -24.35 10.63
CA ASP A 49 8.00 -25.72 10.49
C ASP A 49 7.01 -26.77 9.99
N ILE A 50 5.92 -26.35 9.36
CA ILE A 50 4.85 -27.24 8.89
C ILE A 50 5.03 -27.72 7.45
N VAL A 51 6.15 -27.35 6.80
CA VAL A 51 6.42 -27.63 5.39
C VAL A 51 7.31 -28.85 5.22
N ASN A 52 6.89 -29.77 4.33
CA ASN A 52 7.78 -30.82 3.84
C ASN A 52 8.75 -30.26 2.77
N PHE A 53 10.03 -30.15 3.13
CA PHE A 53 11.08 -29.63 2.25
C PHE A 53 11.22 -30.38 0.94
N ALA A 54 11.12 -31.70 0.93
CA ALA A 54 11.27 -32.50 -0.28
C ALA A 54 10.12 -32.23 -1.27
N PHE A 55 8.89 -32.14 -0.75
CA PHE A 55 7.74 -31.81 -1.60
C PHE A 55 7.83 -30.39 -2.15
N LEU A 56 8.19 -29.41 -1.30
CA LEU A 56 8.35 -28.02 -1.73
C LEU A 56 9.50 -27.87 -2.74
N ALA A 57 10.62 -28.58 -2.55
CA ALA A 57 11.74 -28.55 -3.47
C ALA A 57 11.36 -29.04 -4.87
N ARG A 58 10.62 -30.16 -4.97
CA ARG A 58 10.09 -30.67 -6.25
C ARG A 58 9.12 -29.71 -6.93
N LYS A 59 8.26 -29.06 -6.13
CA LYS A 59 7.34 -28.04 -6.63
C LYS A 59 8.11 -26.85 -7.25
N ILE A 60 9.08 -26.30 -6.52
CA ILE A 60 9.93 -25.20 -6.99
C ILE A 60 10.76 -25.63 -8.21
N GLN A 61 11.28 -26.86 -8.20
CA GLN A 61 12.02 -27.44 -9.31
C GLN A 61 11.21 -27.43 -10.61
N THR A 62 9.95 -27.87 -10.52
CA THR A 62 9.02 -27.94 -11.67
C THR A 62 8.62 -26.55 -12.15
N GLU A 63 8.30 -25.64 -11.23
CA GLU A 63 7.80 -24.31 -11.57
C GLU A 63 8.88 -23.32 -12.03
N ARG A 64 10.14 -23.51 -11.59
CA ARG A 64 11.27 -22.64 -11.94
C ARG A 64 12.31 -23.28 -12.86
N GLY A 65 12.08 -24.53 -13.28
CA GLY A 65 12.98 -25.25 -14.20
C GLY A 65 14.38 -25.49 -13.65
N LEU A 66 14.50 -25.67 -12.32
CA LEU A 66 15.79 -25.92 -11.66
C LEU A 66 16.19 -27.39 -11.82
N ARG A 67 17.49 -27.68 -11.88
CA ARG A 67 17.98 -29.05 -12.13
C ARG A 67 18.26 -29.85 -10.87
N ASN A 68 18.59 -29.19 -9.76
CA ASN A 68 19.11 -29.84 -8.56
C ASN A 68 18.15 -29.64 -7.37
N GLU A 69 17.39 -30.70 -7.06
CA GLU A 69 16.47 -30.75 -5.91
C GLU A 69 17.19 -30.59 -4.57
N GLU A 70 18.35 -31.24 -4.39
CA GLU A 70 19.14 -31.17 -3.14
C GLU A 70 19.63 -29.75 -2.85
N ALA A 71 20.03 -29.02 -3.90
CA ALA A 71 20.45 -27.62 -3.76
C ALA A 71 19.28 -26.72 -3.32
N ILE A 72 18.05 -27.02 -3.74
CA ILE A 72 16.84 -26.30 -3.33
C ILE A 72 16.50 -26.64 -1.87
N GLU A 73 16.58 -27.91 -1.48
CA GLU A 73 16.36 -28.30 -0.08
C GLU A 73 17.33 -27.60 0.88
N ILE A 74 18.62 -27.55 0.53
CA ILE A 74 19.63 -26.85 1.34
C ILE A 74 19.32 -25.35 1.40
N ALA A 75 18.91 -24.75 0.29
CA ALA A 75 18.50 -23.35 0.24
C ALA A 75 17.28 -23.09 1.14
N LEU A 76 16.27 -23.96 1.11
CA LEU A 76 15.07 -23.87 1.94
C LEU A 76 15.39 -23.98 3.43
N ARG A 77 16.23 -24.94 3.84
CA ARG A 77 16.66 -25.07 5.25
C ARG A 77 17.41 -23.83 5.73
N ARG A 78 18.29 -23.28 4.88
CA ARG A 78 19.03 -22.05 5.19
C ARG A 78 18.10 -20.85 5.32
N TYR A 79 17.13 -20.72 4.41
CA TYR A 79 16.14 -19.65 4.45
C TYR A 79 15.26 -19.75 5.70
N GLN A 80 14.78 -20.94 6.05
CA GLN A 80 14.01 -21.16 7.27
C GLN A 80 14.78 -20.70 8.52
N GLN A 81 16.06 -21.03 8.63
CA GLN A 81 16.89 -20.59 9.76
C GLN A 81 17.04 -19.07 9.85
N GLU A 82 17.13 -18.40 8.70
CA GLU A 82 17.22 -16.94 8.63
C GLU A 82 15.89 -16.28 9.00
N VAL A 83 14.79 -16.79 8.46
CA VAL A 83 13.46 -16.23 8.68
C VAL A 83 12.94 -16.55 10.09
N ARG A 84 13.30 -17.68 10.71
CA ARG A 84 13.02 -17.95 12.14
C ARG A 84 13.68 -16.96 13.09
N ARG A 85 14.81 -16.36 12.70
CA ARG A 85 15.47 -15.29 13.49
C ARG A 85 14.76 -13.95 13.34
N GLN A 86 14.00 -13.80 12.26
CA GLN A 86 13.15 -12.65 11.99
C GLN A 86 11.74 -13.02 12.42
N THR A 87 11.45 -12.94 13.71
CA THR A 87 10.07 -13.13 14.21
C THR A 87 9.15 -12.26 13.36
N PRO A 88 8.20 -12.84 12.60
CA PRO A 88 7.24 -12.04 11.89
C PRO A 88 6.49 -11.26 12.96
N ASP A 89 6.43 -9.97 12.78
CA ASP A 89 5.73 -9.03 13.64
C ASP A 89 4.20 -9.23 13.47
N THR A 90 3.71 -10.47 13.37
CA THR A 90 2.30 -10.83 13.29
C THR A 90 1.56 -10.24 14.47
N GLU A 91 2.17 -10.23 15.65
CA GLU A 91 1.64 -9.52 16.82
C GLU A 91 1.55 -8.01 16.57
N ARG A 92 2.52 -7.39 15.89
CA ARG A 92 2.50 -5.97 15.57
C ARG A 92 1.54 -5.61 14.45
N VAL A 93 1.39 -6.47 13.45
CA VAL A 93 0.35 -6.34 12.41
C VAL A 93 -1.02 -6.49 13.05
N LEU A 94 -1.23 -7.50 13.90
CA LEU A 94 -2.45 -7.67 14.69
C LEU A 94 -2.68 -6.50 15.64
N GLN A 95 -1.63 -5.93 16.24
CA GLN A 95 -1.72 -4.76 17.10
C GLN A 95 -2.14 -3.52 16.29
N VAL A 96 -1.52 -3.27 15.13
CA VAL A 96 -1.93 -2.21 14.22
C VAL A 96 -3.37 -2.41 13.77
N LEU A 97 -3.78 -3.63 13.44
CA LEU A 97 -5.17 -3.94 13.06
C LEU A 97 -6.15 -3.79 14.24
N ARG A 98 -5.74 -4.10 15.47
CA ARG A 98 -6.53 -3.89 16.69
C ARG A 98 -6.66 -2.42 17.07
N ASP A 99 -5.59 -1.66 16.86
CA ASP A 99 -5.53 -0.23 17.16
C ASP A 99 -6.16 0.61 16.02
N SER A 100 -6.32 0.01 14.84
CA SER A 100 -7.00 0.62 13.70
C SER A 100 -8.52 0.47 13.85
N ARG A 101 -9.24 1.58 13.83
CA ARG A 101 -10.68 1.58 13.52
C ARG A 101 -10.85 1.34 12.02
N LEU A 102 -11.00 0.07 11.64
CA LEU A 102 -11.36 -0.31 10.28
C LEU A 102 -12.84 0.04 10.05
N GLU A 103 -13.09 1.19 9.43
CA GLU A 103 -14.41 1.56 8.93
C GLU A 103 -14.50 1.22 7.44
N VAL A 104 -15.23 0.15 7.12
CA VAL A 104 -15.55 -0.22 5.73
C VAL A 104 -16.75 0.59 5.30
N HIS A 105 -16.51 1.70 4.61
CA HIS A 105 -17.56 2.48 3.99
C HIS A 105 -17.85 1.90 2.60
N ASN A 106 -18.84 1.01 2.52
CA ASN A 106 -19.39 0.56 1.24
C ASN A 106 -20.57 1.47 0.86
N ARG A 107 -20.71 1.82 -0.42
CA ARG A 107 -21.80 2.64 -0.98
C ARG A 107 -21.69 4.12 -0.59
N VAL A 108 -20.54 4.70 -0.89
CA VAL A 108 -20.34 6.15 -0.74
C VAL A 108 -20.71 6.85 -2.05
N ALA A 109 -21.44 7.95 -1.91
CA ALA A 109 -21.82 8.86 -2.97
C ALA A 109 -21.03 10.17 -2.89
N LEU A 110 -20.61 10.66 -4.05
CA LEU A 110 -19.98 11.96 -4.23
C LEU A 110 -20.97 12.91 -4.91
N VAL A 111 -21.25 14.05 -4.30
CA VAL A 111 -22.14 15.09 -4.87
C VAL A 111 -21.34 16.37 -5.06
N ARG A 112 -21.23 16.85 -6.29
CA ARG A 112 -20.66 18.16 -6.59
C ARG A 112 -21.78 19.15 -6.81
N ILE A 113 -21.74 20.27 -6.10
CA ILE A 113 -22.79 21.29 -6.10
C ILE A 113 -22.12 22.63 -6.38
N LYS A 114 -22.80 23.49 -7.14
CA LYS A 114 -22.36 24.87 -7.36
C LYS A 114 -22.38 25.64 -6.04
N GLU A 115 -21.34 26.42 -5.82
CA GLU A 115 -21.24 27.31 -4.65
C GLU A 115 -22.25 28.45 -4.79
N ASP A 116 -23.38 28.32 -4.09
CA ASP A 116 -24.51 29.25 -4.07
C ASP A 116 -24.95 29.44 -2.61
N TRP A 117 -25.20 30.68 -2.20
CA TRP A 117 -25.62 31.01 -0.84
C TRP A 117 -26.93 30.29 -0.44
N GLN A 118 -27.84 30.07 -1.39
CA GLN A 118 -29.10 29.35 -1.15
C GLN A 118 -28.87 27.86 -0.86
N VAL A 119 -27.78 27.29 -1.38
CA VAL A 119 -27.41 25.89 -1.14
C VAL A 119 -26.84 25.72 0.25
N LEU A 120 -25.99 26.66 0.69
CA LEU A 120 -25.39 26.65 2.03
C LEU A 120 -26.45 26.76 3.14
N ASP A 121 -27.43 27.65 2.98
CA ASP A 121 -28.53 27.80 3.95
C ASP A 121 -29.36 26.50 4.06
N ARG A 122 -29.68 25.87 2.92
CA ARG A 122 -30.41 24.59 2.91
C ARG A 122 -29.59 23.45 3.53
N LEU A 123 -28.30 23.38 3.23
CA LEU A 123 -27.39 22.41 3.86
C LEU A 123 -27.33 22.59 5.38
N TYR A 124 -27.32 23.83 5.86
CA TYR A 124 -27.38 24.12 7.29
C TYR A 124 -28.67 23.61 7.94
N GLN A 125 -29.82 23.82 7.28
CA GLN A 125 -31.11 23.33 7.77
C GLN A 125 -31.19 21.79 7.79
N ILE A 126 -30.73 21.14 6.71
CA ILE A 126 -30.67 19.66 6.62
C ILE A 126 -29.72 19.10 7.68
N GLY A 127 -28.54 19.73 7.85
CA GLY A 127 -27.55 19.34 8.84
C GLY A 127 -28.11 19.34 10.25
N ARG A 128 -28.97 20.31 10.61
CA ARG A 128 -29.64 20.36 11.91
C ARG A 128 -30.58 19.18 12.16
N GLY A 129 -31.28 18.70 11.13
CA GLY A 129 -32.19 17.55 11.22
C GLY A 129 -31.50 16.20 11.14
N LEU A 130 -30.45 16.09 10.32
CA LEU A 130 -29.68 14.86 10.12
C LEU A 130 -28.55 14.66 11.14
N LEU A 131 -28.20 15.68 11.94
CA LEU A 131 -27.15 15.62 12.96
C LEU A 131 -27.19 14.38 13.89
N PRO A 132 -28.37 13.87 14.32
CA PRO A 132 -28.47 12.65 15.10
C PRO A 132 -28.14 11.37 14.31
N GLU A 133 -28.48 11.34 13.02
CA GLU A 133 -28.25 10.21 12.12
C GLU A 133 -26.81 10.20 11.60
N LEU A 134 -26.26 11.39 11.30
CA LEU A 134 -24.85 11.63 10.94
C LEU A 134 -23.88 11.28 12.07
N LYS A 135 -24.33 11.27 13.33
CA LYS A 135 -23.52 10.77 14.47
C LYS A 135 -23.51 9.26 14.59
N ARG A 136 -24.47 8.56 13.99
CA ARG A 136 -24.57 7.08 13.99
C ARG A 136 -24.01 6.43 12.73
N ARG A 137 -23.87 7.20 11.65
CA ARG A 137 -23.41 6.79 10.31
C ARG A 137 -22.07 7.46 9.99
N GLY A 138 -21.21 6.77 9.23
CA GLY A 138 -19.77 7.00 9.27
C GLY A 138 -19.25 8.11 8.35
N VAL A 139 -19.93 8.41 7.24
CA VAL A 139 -19.39 9.33 6.21
C VAL A 139 -20.36 10.46 5.90
N PHE A 140 -20.00 11.66 6.35
CA PHE A 140 -20.56 12.91 5.85
C PHE A 140 -19.49 14.00 5.93
N GLN A 141 -18.83 14.24 4.80
CA GLN A 141 -17.76 15.23 4.70
C GLN A 141 -18.10 16.25 3.62
N ILE A 142 -17.82 17.51 3.90
CA ILE A 142 -18.05 18.62 2.99
C ILE A 142 -16.70 19.26 2.67
N TYR A 143 -16.34 19.27 1.39
CA TYR A 143 -15.15 19.91 0.86
C TYR A 143 -15.55 21.15 0.05
N GLN A 144 -15.09 22.32 0.46
CA GLN A 144 -15.28 23.56 -0.29
C GLN A 144 -14.14 23.70 -1.32
N GLY A 145 -14.48 23.58 -2.60
CA GLY A 145 -13.58 23.90 -3.71
C GLY A 145 -13.77 25.35 -4.16
N THR A 146 -12.93 25.80 -5.10
CA THR A 146 -12.96 27.19 -5.61
C THR A 146 -14.16 27.53 -6.50
N ARG A 147 -14.89 26.53 -6.99
CA ARG A 147 -16.05 26.71 -7.89
C ARG A 147 -17.24 25.81 -7.54
N ALA A 148 -17.06 24.92 -6.58
CA ALA A 148 -18.02 23.89 -6.25
C ALA A 148 -17.80 23.38 -4.82
N LEU A 149 -18.90 23.09 -4.14
CA LEU A 149 -18.96 22.34 -2.90
C LEU A 149 -19.05 20.85 -3.24
N THR A 150 -18.19 20.02 -2.68
CA THR A 150 -18.21 18.57 -2.87
C THR A 150 -18.60 17.90 -1.56
N ILE A 151 -19.62 17.06 -1.59
CA ILE A 151 -20.14 16.33 -0.42
C ILE A 151 -19.90 14.85 -0.63
N LEU A 152 -19.25 14.23 0.35
CA LEU A 152 -19.06 12.80 0.44
C LEU A 152 -20.04 12.27 1.48
N CYS A 153 -20.94 11.38 1.09
CA CYS A 153 -21.98 10.85 1.98
C CYS A 153 -22.34 9.39 1.64
N GLU A 154 -22.99 8.68 2.55
CA GLU A 154 -23.57 7.36 2.24
C GLU A 154 -24.72 7.47 1.22
N ASP A 155 -24.91 6.46 0.36
CA ASP A 155 -25.96 6.41 -0.67
C ASP A 155 -27.38 6.70 -0.14
N ASP A 156 -27.70 6.30 1.11
CA ASP A 156 -29.00 6.56 1.73
C ASP A 156 -29.25 8.08 1.92
N LEU A 157 -28.19 8.84 2.23
CA LEU A 157 -28.26 10.29 2.45
C LEU A 157 -28.28 11.08 1.15
N LEU A 158 -27.80 10.49 0.06
CA LEU A 158 -27.81 11.12 -1.25
C LEU A 158 -29.22 11.53 -1.68
N SER A 159 -30.22 10.67 -1.43
CA SER A 159 -31.61 10.94 -1.82
C SER A 159 -32.15 12.18 -1.11
N VAL A 160 -31.90 12.31 0.19
CA VAL A 160 -32.31 13.47 1.00
C VAL A 160 -31.61 14.76 0.53
N LEU A 161 -30.33 14.68 0.16
CA LEU A 161 -29.58 15.81 -0.36
C LEU A 161 -30.11 16.27 -1.73
N LEU A 162 -30.42 15.34 -2.63
CA LEU A 162 -30.94 15.66 -3.97
C LEU A 162 -32.36 16.24 -3.93
N GLU A 163 -33.19 15.84 -2.98
CA GLU A 163 -34.52 16.44 -2.79
C GLU A 163 -34.45 17.89 -2.30
N ALA A 164 -33.49 18.18 -1.42
CA ALA A 164 -33.38 19.49 -0.81
C ALA A 164 -32.61 20.50 -1.67
N ILE A 165 -31.64 20.04 -2.47
CA ILE A 165 -30.83 20.88 -3.34
C ILE A 165 -31.50 21.01 -4.71
N PRO A 166 -31.71 22.23 -5.23
CA PRO A 166 -32.26 22.41 -6.57
C PRO A 166 -31.38 21.71 -7.63
N PRO A 167 -31.95 20.96 -8.58
CA PRO A 167 -31.17 20.18 -9.56
C PRO A 167 -30.28 21.07 -10.44
N LYS A 168 -30.68 22.32 -10.68
CA LYS A 168 -29.87 23.35 -11.38
C LYS A 168 -28.53 23.67 -10.71
N ASN A 169 -28.38 23.35 -9.43
CA ASN A 169 -27.17 23.60 -8.66
C ASN A 169 -26.33 22.32 -8.49
N VAL A 170 -26.85 21.15 -8.85
CA VAL A 170 -26.09 19.90 -8.85
C VAL A 170 -25.25 19.85 -10.13
N LEU A 171 -23.93 19.76 -9.96
CA LEU A 171 -22.97 19.70 -11.05
C LEU A 171 -22.71 18.26 -11.48
N ASP A 172 -22.59 17.36 -10.51
CA ASP A 172 -22.28 15.95 -10.76
C ASP A 172 -22.66 15.07 -9.55
N VAL A 173 -22.97 13.80 -9.81
CA VAL A 173 -23.31 12.79 -8.80
C VAL A 173 -22.70 11.45 -9.18
N GLU A 174 -21.79 10.95 -8.34
CA GLU A 174 -21.17 9.64 -8.48
C GLU A 174 -21.65 8.73 -7.34
N ARG A 175 -21.97 7.47 -7.65
CA ARG A 175 -22.51 6.48 -6.69
C ARG A 175 -21.69 5.20 -6.72
N GLY A 176 -21.68 4.47 -5.61
CA GLY A 176 -21.09 3.13 -5.54
C GLY A 176 -19.56 3.13 -5.49
N LEU A 177 -18.97 4.16 -4.89
CA LEU A 177 -17.56 4.21 -4.52
C LEU A 177 -17.28 3.31 -3.31
#